data_AF-A0A5A7SY79-F1
#
_entry.id   AF-A0A5A7SY79-F1
#
_cell.length_a   1.000
_cell.length_b   1.000
_cell.length_c   1.000
_cell.angle_alpha   90.00
_cell.angle_beta   90.00
_cell.angle_gamma   90.00
#
_symmetry.space_group_name_H-M   'P 1'
#
loop_
_entity.id
_entity.type
_entity.pdbx_description
1 polymer ?
#
loop_
_entity_poly.entity_id
_entity_poly.type
_entity_poly.pdbx_seq_one_letter_code
_entity_poly.pdbx_strand_id
1 'polypeptide(L)'
;MASNVVKPGSPKGTSVMIIGDIRENSKITSTGAVTGGSEGPCRVQWFRTPSSILESSDGFEALRTPKIAKAFHIPLGIVGLYIVAKFTLMAPDGESGEPAYAISDNSIVPFHLA
;
A
#
# COMPACT_ATOMS: atom_id res chain seq x y z
N MET A 1 -9.72 -27.32 -5.65
CA MET A 1 -9.64 -26.62 -4.35
C MET A 1 -9.07 -25.23 -4.58
N ALA A 2 -9.59 -24.26 -3.83
CA ALA A 2 -9.60 -22.84 -4.14
C ALA A 2 -8.24 -22.11 -4.13
N SER A 3 -8.27 -20.97 -4.82
CA SER A 3 -7.26 -19.94 -5.05
C SER A 3 -6.35 -19.59 -3.85
N ASN A 4 -5.04 -19.64 -4.05
CA ASN A 4 -4.12 -18.61 -3.53
C ASN A 4 -2.78 -18.68 -4.27
N VAL A 5 -2.63 -17.88 -5.32
CA VAL A 5 -1.30 -17.57 -5.89
C VAL A 5 -0.66 -16.55 -4.96
N VAL A 6 -0.07 -17.04 -3.86
CA VAL A 6 0.93 -16.26 -3.12
C VAL A 6 2.23 -16.37 -3.91
N LYS A 7 2.52 -15.40 -4.77
CA LYS A 7 3.86 -15.24 -5.34
C LYS A 7 4.74 -14.69 -4.21
N PRO A 8 5.68 -15.46 -3.63
CA PRO A 8 6.64 -14.89 -2.69
C PRO A 8 7.63 -14.08 -3.51
N GLY A 9 7.51 -12.75 -3.45
CA GLY A 9 8.42 -11.82 -4.09
C GLY A 9 9.85 -11.99 -3.59
N SER A 10 10.79 -11.89 -4.52
CA SER A 10 12.23 -12.16 -4.44
C SER A 10 12.94 -11.62 -3.18
N PRO A 11 13.93 -12.36 -2.64
CA PRO A 11 14.59 -12.07 -1.37
C PRO A 11 15.64 -10.96 -1.51
N LYS A 12 15.18 -9.71 -1.58
CA LYS A 12 15.90 -8.48 -1.18
C LYS A 12 14.89 -7.33 -1.01
N GLY A 13 13.62 -7.70 -0.77
CA GLY A 13 12.48 -6.81 -0.87
C GLY A 13 12.13 -6.19 0.47
N THR A 14 11.98 -4.87 0.47
CA THR A 14 11.24 -4.15 1.50
C THR A 14 9.87 -4.81 1.65
N SER A 15 9.61 -5.46 2.78
CA SER A 15 8.35 -6.15 3.03
C SER A 15 7.33 -5.12 3.50
N VAL A 16 6.35 -4.82 2.67
CA VAL A 16 5.35 -3.79 2.95
C VAL A 16 3.98 -4.41 3.10
N MET A 17 3.22 -3.91 4.08
CA MET A 17 1.87 -4.37 4.35
C MET A 17 1.00 -3.24 4.89
N ILE A 18 -0.28 -3.28 4.53
CA ILE A 18 -1.28 -2.33 4.97
C ILE A 18 -1.93 -2.89 6.23
N ILE A 19 -1.95 -2.11 7.31
CA ILE A 19 -2.58 -2.46 8.59
C ILE A 19 -3.77 -1.52 8.84
N GLY A 20 -4.88 -2.10 9.25
CA GLY A 20 -6.10 -1.39 9.62
C GLY A 20 -7.30 -1.81 8.78
N ASP A 21 -8.43 -1.19 9.07
CA ASP A 21 -9.70 -1.50 8.41
C ASP A 21 -9.77 -0.90 7.01
N ILE A 22 -9.85 -1.76 6.00
CA ILE A 22 -10.05 -1.38 4.59
C ILE A 22 -11.53 -1.00 4.39
N ARG A 23 -11.89 0.14 4.96
CA ARG A 23 -13.27 0.66 5.02
C ARG A 23 -13.30 2.14 4.71
N GLU A 24 -14.40 2.60 4.14
CA GLU A 24 -14.61 4.03 3.96
C GLU A 24 -14.51 4.79 5.28
N ASN A 25 -13.95 6.00 5.22
CA ASN A 25 -13.75 6.87 6.38
C ASN A 25 -12.95 6.19 7.52
N SER A 26 -12.14 5.18 7.18
CA SER A 26 -11.29 4.48 8.16
C SER A 26 -9.83 4.85 7.99
N LYS A 27 -9.13 4.80 9.12
CA LYS A 27 -7.70 5.08 9.18
C LYS A 27 -6.93 3.79 8.99
N ILE A 28 -6.17 3.72 7.91
CA ILE A 28 -5.23 2.64 7.64
C ILE A 28 -3.81 3.16 7.80
N THR A 29 -2.87 2.28 8.12
CA THR A 29 -1.47 2.59 8.28
C THR A 29 -0.68 1.54 7.54
N SER A 30 0.20 1.95 6.64
CA SER A 30 1.07 0.98 5.99
C SER A 30 2.43 0.94 6.67
N THR A 31 2.95 -0.26 6.84
CA THR A 31 4.26 -0.52 7.41
C THR A 31 5.17 -1.17 6.38
N GLY A 32 6.48 -0.97 6.52
CA GLY A 32 7.49 -1.49 5.63
C GLY A 32 8.72 -1.91 6.43
N ALA A 33 9.11 -3.17 6.37
CA ALA A 33 10.34 -3.68 6.96
C ALA A 33 11.46 -3.66 5.92
N VAL A 34 12.56 -2.99 6.25
CA VAL A 34 13.79 -2.98 5.42
C VAL A 34 14.74 -4.04 5.96
N THR A 35 15.05 -5.05 5.16
CA THR A 35 16.03 -6.08 5.53
C THR A 35 17.44 -5.50 5.39
N GLY A 36 17.95 -4.80 6.40
CA GLY A 36 19.34 -4.32 6.41
C GLY A 36 19.69 -3.05 7.17
N GLY A 37 18.77 -2.42 7.91
CA GLY A 37 19.11 -1.22 8.69
C GLY A 37 17.94 -0.56 9.41
N SER A 38 18.20 0.61 10.00
CA SER A 38 17.18 1.46 10.65
C SER A 38 16.14 1.93 9.64
N GLU A 39 14.85 1.98 10.04
CA GLU A 39 13.78 2.60 9.25
C GLU A 39 14.10 4.09 9.01
N GLY A 40 14.79 4.37 7.90
CA GLY A 40 15.02 5.72 7.42
C GLY A 40 13.72 6.38 6.99
N PRO A 41 13.77 7.67 6.60
CA PRO A 41 12.60 8.37 6.08
C PRO A 41 12.08 7.67 4.82
N CYS A 42 10.94 6.99 4.92
CA CYS A 42 10.27 6.36 3.78
C CYS A 42 9.10 7.22 3.31
N ARG A 43 8.95 7.43 2.00
CA ARG A 43 7.76 8.05 1.41
C ARG A 43 6.74 6.98 1.11
N VAL A 44 5.53 7.18 1.62
CA VAL A 44 4.38 6.34 1.33
C VAL A 44 3.43 7.11 0.43
N GLN A 45 3.02 6.47 -0.66
CA GLN A 45 2.01 6.99 -1.57
C GLN A 45 0.84 6.01 -1.67
N TRP A 46 -0.37 6.54 -1.53
CA TRP A 46 -1.59 5.75 -1.50
C TRP A 46 -2.34 5.91 -2.81
N PHE A 47 -2.77 4.78 -3.36
CA PHE A 47 -3.50 4.68 -4.61
C PHE A 47 -4.75 3.83 -4.43
N ARG A 48 -5.74 4.05 -5.29
CA ARG A 48 -6.88 3.17 -5.48
C ARG A 48 -6.75 2.44 -6.81
N THR A 49 -7.28 1.25 -6.88
CA THR A 49 -7.38 0.49 -8.13
C THR A 49 -8.64 -0.37 -8.13
N PRO A 50 -9.31 -0.52 -9.27
CA PRO A 50 -10.41 -1.49 -9.39
C PRO A 50 -9.91 -2.94 -9.43
N SER A 51 -8.60 -3.17 -9.62
CA SER A 51 -8.02 -4.49 -9.81
C SER A 51 -7.28 -4.97 -8.57
N SER A 52 -7.49 -6.22 -8.16
CA SER A 52 -6.75 -6.83 -7.05
C SER A 52 -5.29 -7.20 -7.39
N ILE A 53 -4.78 -6.82 -8.56
CA ILE A 53 -3.48 -7.25 -9.06
C ILE A 53 -2.60 -6.03 -9.37
N LEU A 54 -1.36 -6.07 -8.86
CA LEU A 54 -0.33 -5.07 -9.09
C LEU A 54 0.40 -5.27 -10.44
N GLU A 55 -0.34 -5.45 -11.53
CA GLU A 55 0.26 -5.80 -12.84
C GLU A 55 0.76 -4.58 -13.64
N SER A 56 0.11 -3.41 -13.52
CA SER A 56 0.50 -2.22 -14.29
C SER A 56 0.18 -0.92 -13.53
N SER A 57 1.13 0.01 -13.50
CA SER A 57 0.97 1.32 -12.86
C SER A 57 -0.06 2.23 -13.54
N ASP A 58 -0.50 1.88 -14.76
CA ASP A 58 -1.48 2.63 -15.56
C ASP A 58 -2.91 2.63 -15.00
N GLY A 59 -3.22 1.76 -14.03
CA GLY A 59 -4.55 1.67 -13.41
C GLY A 59 -4.62 2.22 -11.98
N PHE A 60 -3.56 2.83 -11.47
CA PHE A 60 -3.49 3.31 -10.09
C PHE A 60 -3.83 4.79 -10.02
N GLU A 61 -4.97 5.10 -9.43
CA GLU A 61 -5.34 6.50 -9.17
C GLU A 61 -4.78 6.93 -7.82
N ALA A 62 -3.95 7.98 -7.83
CA ALA A 62 -3.36 8.52 -6.61
C ALA A 62 -4.45 9.12 -5.72
N LEU A 63 -4.68 8.49 -4.57
CA LEU A 63 -5.57 9.01 -3.53
C LEU A 63 -4.88 10.08 -2.69
N ARG A 64 -3.57 9.92 -2.46
CA ARG A 64 -2.77 10.85 -1.67
C ARG A 64 -1.43 11.11 -2.29
N THR A 65 -0.93 12.31 -2.07
CA THR A 65 0.44 12.68 -2.42
C THR A 65 1.45 11.90 -1.58
N PRO A 66 2.63 11.59 -2.14
CA PRO A 66 3.68 10.85 -1.43
C PRO A 66 4.14 11.68 -0.23
N LYS A 67 3.95 11.15 0.99
CA LYS A 67 4.41 11.79 2.23
C LYS A 67 5.11 10.76 3.12
N ILE A 68 5.92 11.24 4.05
CA ILE A 68 6.56 10.41 5.08
C ILE A 68 5.53 9.87 6.10
N ALA A 69 4.26 10.28 5.97
CA ALA A 69 3.16 9.79 6.78
C ALA A 69 2.73 8.39 6.34
N LYS A 70 2.93 7.41 7.22
CA LYS A 70 2.46 6.03 7.06
C LYS A 70 0.96 5.87 7.24
N ALA A 71 0.28 6.83 7.86
CA ALA A 71 -1.16 6.79 8.09
C ALA A 71 -1.94 7.48 6.96
N PHE A 72 -3.00 6.82 6.52
CA PHE A 72 -3.93 7.28 5.50
C PHE A 72 -5.37 7.13 5.96
N HIS A 73 -6.21 8.04 5.49
CA HIS A 73 -7.63 8.02 5.78
C HIS A 73 -8.37 7.82 4.46
N ILE A 74 -9.12 6.73 4.36
CA ILE A 74 -9.83 6.34 3.15
C ILE A 74 -10.96 7.35 2.92
N PRO A 75 -10.95 8.12 1.81
CA PRO A 75 -12.04 9.04 1.50
C PRO A 75 -13.32 8.27 1.17
N LEU A 76 -14.46 8.96 1.22
CA LEU A 76 -15.74 8.43 0.78
C LEU A 76 -15.79 8.41 -0.76
N GLY A 77 -16.45 7.43 -1.35
CA GLY A 77 -16.66 7.29 -2.80
C GLY A 77 -15.68 6.34 -3.51
N ILE A 78 -14.99 5.48 -2.76
CA ILE A 78 -14.07 4.46 -3.30
C ILE A 78 -14.38 3.04 -2.85
N VAL A 79 -15.62 2.78 -2.45
CA VAL A 79 -16.13 1.44 -2.11
C VAL A 79 -15.96 0.49 -3.30
N GLY A 80 -15.58 -0.75 -3.02
CA GLY A 80 -15.41 -1.79 -4.02
C GLY A 80 -14.09 -1.71 -4.77
N LEU A 81 -13.25 -0.71 -4.48
CA LEU A 81 -11.89 -0.60 -5.00
C LEU A 81 -10.88 -1.18 -4.00
N TYR A 82 -9.67 -1.47 -4.46
CA TYR A 82 -8.56 -1.93 -3.65
C TYR A 82 -7.62 -0.76 -3.35
N ILE A 83 -7.07 -0.74 -2.14
CA ILE A 83 -6.03 0.21 -1.78
C ILE A 83 -4.66 -0.38 -2.08
N VAL A 84 -3.84 0.41 -2.74
CA VAL A 84 -2.42 0.13 -2.99
C VAL A 84 -1.56 1.15 -2.27
N ALA A 85 -0.57 0.68 -1.52
CA ALA A 85 0.42 1.51 -0.86
C ALA A 85 1.78 1.29 -1.50
N LYS A 86 2.36 2.36 -2.07
CA LYS A 86 3.71 2.40 -2.62
C LYS A 86 4.66 2.96 -1.59
N PHE A 87 5.69 2.21 -1.25
CA PHE A 87 6.73 2.57 -0.31
C PHE A 87 8.01 2.84 -1.07
N THR A 88 8.52 4.05 -0.96
CA THR A 88 9.82 4.40 -1.50
C THR A 88 10.74 4.70 -0.34
N LEU A 89 11.69 3.80 -0.10
CA LEU A 89 12.77 4.05 0.84
C LEU A 89 13.65 5.16 0.26
N MET A 90 14.00 6.14 1.09
CA MET A 90 15.07 7.06 0.75
C MET A 90 16.32 6.62 1.48
N ALA A 91 17.38 6.41 0.70
CA ALA A 91 18.70 6.15 1.21
C ALA A 91 19.20 7.41 1.98
N PRO A 92 20.12 7.26 2.95
CA PRO A 92 20.64 8.38 3.73
C PRO A 92 21.37 9.43 2.88
N ASP A 93 21.88 9.04 1.72
CA ASP A 93 22.47 9.90 0.68
C ASP A 93 21.42 10.69 -0.14
N GLY A 94 20.12 10.41 0.05
CA GLY A 94 19.02 11.06 -0.66
C GLY A 94 18.56 10.34 -1.93
N GLU A 95 19.20 9.23 -2.31
CA GLU A 95 18.76 8.42 -3.43
C GLU A 95 17.46 7.68 -3.09
N SER A 96 16.57 7.58 -4.09
CA SER A 96 15.33 6.82 -3.95
C SER A 96 15.61 5.35 -4.23
N GLY A 97 15.50 4.52 -3.20
CA GLY A 97 15.62 3.07 -3.35
C GLY A 97 14.42 2.46 -4.08
N GLU A 98 14.48 1.14 -4.26
CA GLU A 98 13.44 0.37 -4.94
C GLU A 98 12.06 0.59 -4.29
N PRO A 99 11.04 1.02 -5.08
CA PRO A 99 9.69 1.18 -4.56
C PRO A 99 9.03 -0.19 -4.36
N ALA A 100 8.56 -0.45 -3.15
CA ALA A 100 7.77 -1.63 -2.84
C ALA A 100 6.27 -1.30 -2.89
N TYR A 101 5.45 -2.25 -3.34
CA TYR A 101 4.01 -2.06 -3.47
C TYR A 101 3.29 -3.10 -2.62
N ALA A 102 2.34 -2.65 -1.80
CA ALA A 102 1.41 -3.49 -1.06
C ALA A 102 -0.01 -3.23 -1.56
N ILE A 103 -0.78 -4.26 -1.83
CA ILE A 103 -2.23 -4.15 -2.10
C ILE A 103 -2.99 -4.78 -0.95
N SER A 104 -4.18 -4.24 -0.65
CA SER A 104 -5.07 -4.85 0.33
C SER A 104 -5.66 -6.15 -0.20
N ASP A 105 -5.77 -7.18 0.64
CA ASP A 105 -6.41 -8.45 0.28
C ASP A 105 -7.91 -8.32 0.02
N ASN A 106 -8.55 -7.30 0.62
CA ASN A 106 -9.96 -7.01 0.47
C ASN A 106 -10.18 -5.65 -0.19
N SER A 107 -11.30 -5.54 -0.90
CA SER A 107 -11.81 -4.25 -1.39
C SER A 107 -12.39 -3.42 -0.24
N ILE A 108 -12.42 -2.11 -0.45
CA ILE A 108 -12.94 -1.13 0.51
C ILE A 108 -14.43 -1.35 0.68
N VAL A 109 -14.86 -1.61 1.92
CA VAL A 109 -16.28 -1.74 2.24
C VAL A 109 -16.84 -0.43 2.79
N PRO A 110 -18.14 -0.15 2.61
CA PRO A 110 -18.75 1.08 3.11
C PRO A 110 -18.89 1.02 4.63
N PHE A 111 -18.80 2.17 5.29
CA PHE A 111 -18.88 2.27 6.76
C PHE A 111 -20.19 1.72 7.35
N HIS A 112 -21.28 1.72 6.56
CA HIS A 112 -22.63 1.36 6.97
C HIS A 112 -22.90 -0.16 7.01
N LEU A 113 -22.16 -1.00 6.28
CA LEU A 113 -22.36 -2.45 6.32
C LEU A 113 -21.47 -3.10 7.40
N ALA A 114 -22.09 -3.53 8.49
CA ALA A 114 -21.49 -4.33 9.57
C ALA A 114 -22.33 -5.59 9.82
#